data_AF-A0A6I6CBU1-F1
#
_entry.id   AF-A0A6I6CBU1-F1
#
_cell.length_a   1.000
_cell.length_b   1.000
_cell.length_c   1.000
_cell.angle_alpha   90.00
_cell.angle_beta   90.00
_cell.angle_gamma   90.00
#
_symmetry.space_group_name_H-M   'P 1'
#
loop_
_entity.id
_entity.type
_entity.pdbx_description
1 polymer ?
#
loop_
_entity_poly.entity_id
_entity_poly.type
_entity_poly.pdbx_seq_one_letter_code
_entity_poly.pdbx_strand_id
1 'polypeptide(L)'
;MKKLLKLLLVVTSMVQPIIIVSCDKKQTNTLIDRPEPILPISKQGFENVNIDAIEIDKIMYNYDLYEQVIEQLKKANYNVNDINVSVIKNGINTLDKDNSDLFRNGTYEWTFSNKNNDKEYIKAKLIITNSLNLADIFSALNIGTIYDSRPKSILIGLLTKNLNLINMIEQISEQLIDVKNYIYNQNNKSAIIKISEDNDFPKLSGGKDVIPKKFYGSIEVNFEIQKFDYAKLNDDQKGITFNQFWKNLNYISSSDINMPNNIGIINQFNIYSLLMSLIITNFTTGESQFYWPIIINDILSEEQNSFKPEKSDKPNAIEGKDFMVNIYFKEYKNEYPNDASNEQLDKNSFIFDQKEPVKLYFKYLN
;
A
#
# COMPACT_ATOMS: atom_id res chain seq x y z
N MET A 1 -31.67 -18.48 12.35
CA MET A 1 -30.69 -17.40 12.02
C MET A 1 -31.23 -16.28 11.12
N LYS A 2 -32.27 -16.48 10.28
CA LYS A 2 -32.88 -15.40 9.47
C LYS A 2 -33.70 -14.33 10.24
N LYS A 3 -33.93 -14.51 11.54
CA LYS A 3 -34.71 -13.57 12.38
C LYS A 3 -33.84 -12.58 13.16
N LEU A 4 -32.55 -12.87 13.39
CA LEU A 4 -31.62 -11.95 14.05
C LEU A 4 -31.05 -10.90 13.08
N LEU A 5 -30.87 -11.28 11.80
CA LEU A 5 -30.44 -10.35 10.73
C LEU A 5 -31.47 -9.24 10.44
N LYS A 6 -32.75 -9.47 10.75
CA LYS A 6 -33.81 -8.47 10.58
C LYS A 6 -33.85 -7.41 11.68
N LEU A 7 -33.25 -7.66 12.84
CA LEU A 7 -33.22 -6.69 13.94
C LEU A 7 -32.03 -5.71 13.83
N LEU A 8 -30.93 -6.12 13.17
CA LEU A 8 -29.78 -5.26 12.90
C LEU A 8 -29.95 -4.33 11.68
N LEU A 9 -30.93 -4.61 10.81
CA LEU A 9 -31.22 -3.77 9.63
C LEU A 9 -32.16 -2.58 9.93
N VAL A 10 -32.79 -2.54 11.12
CA VAL A 10 -33.80 -1.51 11.47
C VAL A 10 -33.20 -0.37 12.32
N VAL A 11 -31.97 -0.51 12.80
CA VAL A 11 -31.32 0.51 13.67
C VAL A 11 -30.34 1.42 12.91
N THR A 12 -30.04 1.16 11.63
CA THR A 12 -29.10 1.97 10.82
C THR A 12 -29.76 2.88 9.77
N SER A 13 -31.09 3.03 9.77
CA SER A 13 -31.82 3.83 8.76
C SER A 13 -32.42 5.15 9.28
N MET A 14 -31.92 5.68 10.40
CA MET A 14 -32.35 6.99 10.92
C MET A 14 -31.19 7.95 11.17
N VAL A 15 -30.45 8.31 10.14
CA VAL A 15 -29.92 9.68 9.99
C VAL A 15 -29.77 10.00 8.51
N GLN A 16 -30.83 10.44 7.86
CA GLN A 16 -30.69 11.31 6.70
C GLN A 16 -30.99 12.74 7.17
N PRO A 17 -30.07 13.71 7.09
CA PRO A 17 -30.48 15.08 6.93
C PRO A 17 -31.05 15.20 5.52
N ILE A 18 -32.36 15.00 5.41
CA ILE A 18 -33.12 15.48 4.26
C ILE A 18 -33.17 16.99 4.40
N ILE A 19 -32.12 17.69 3.96
CA ILE A 19 -32.27 19.09 3.56
C ILE A 19 -32.87 19.02 2.16
N ILE A 20 -34.19 18.80 2.09
CA ILE A 20 -34.95 19.26 0.92
C ILE A 20 -34.89 20.77 1.01
N VAL A 21 -34.03 21.37 0.19
CA VAL A 21 -34.16 22.78 -0.17
C VAL A 21 -35.43 22.87 -1.01
N SER A 22 -36.55 23.07 -0.32
CA SER A 22 -37.79 23.49 -0.96
C SER A 22 -37.56 24.91 -1.47
N CYS A 23 -37.42 25.06 -2.79
CA CYS A 23 -37.55 26.37 -3.43
C CYS A 23 -38.98 26.88 -3.18
N ASP A 24 -39.12 27.72 -2.16
CA ASP A 24 -40.37 28.39 -1.86
C ASP A 24 -40.71 29.31 -3.05
N LYS A 25 -41.85 29.05 -3.70
CA LYS A 25 -42.28 29.70 -4.96
C LYS A 25 -42.68 31.17 -4.80
N LYS A 26 -42.15 31.87 -3.80
CA LYS A 26 -42.50 33.26 -3.49
C LYS A 26 -41.31 34.10 -3.00
N GLN A 27 -40.19 34.04 -3.72
CA GLN A 27 -39.25 35.17 -3.71
C GLN A 27 -38.73 35.42 -5.12
N THR A 28 -39.16 36.53 -5.69
CA THR A 28 -38.52 37.18 -6.84
C THR A 28 -37.15 37.71 -6.41
N ASN A 29 -36.16 36.83 -6.31
CA ASN A 29 -34.75 37.20 -6.21
C ASN A 29 -33.99 36.36 -7.24
N THR A 30 -33.92 36.87 -8.48
CA THR A 30 -33.23 36.27 -9.63
C THR A 30 -31.70 36.40 -9.56
N LEU A 31 -31.12 36.50 -8.37
CA LEU A 31 -29.67 36.61 -8.17
C LEU A 31 -29.27 35.66 -7.05
N ILE A 32 -29.32 34.36 -7.35
CA ILE A 32 -28.48 33.41 -6.62
C ILE A 32 -27.06 33.75 -7.07
N ASP A 33 -26.30 34.40 -6.20
CA ASP A 33 -24.90 34.70 -6.44
C ASP A 33 -24.17 33.35 -6.54
N ARG A 34 -23.88 32.96 -7.78
CA ARG A 34 -23.12 31.74 -8.06
C ARG A 34 -21.66 32.14 -7.91
N PRO A 35 -20.90 31.50 -7.00
CA PRO A 35 -19.47 31.74 -6.95
C PRO A 35 -18.89 31.47 -8.35
N GLU A 36 -17.94 32.30 -8.77
CA GLU A 36 -17.27 32.10 -10.05
C GLU A 36 -16.77 30.66 -10.15
N PRO A 37 -16.88 30.04 -11.33
CA PRO A 37 -16.35 28.70 -11.53
C PRO A 37 -14.85 28.70 -11.20
N ILE A 38 -14.45 27.82 -10.30
CA ILE A 38 -13.03 27.63 -9.96
C ILE A 38 -12.38 26.93 -11.15
N LEU A 39 -11.75 27.72 -12.02
CA LEU A 39 -11.01 27.19 -13.16
C LEU A 39 -9.71 26.51 -12.66
N PRO A 40 -9.34 25.35 -13.24
CA PRO A 40 -8.10 24.67 -12.88
C PRO A 40 -6.86 25.52 -13.24
N ILE A 41 -6.97 26.39 -14.23
CA ILE A 41 -5.98 27.44 -14.54
C ILE A 41 -6.69 28.75 -14.87
N SER A 42 -6.11 29.85 -14.44
CA SER A 42 -6.57 31.20 -14.76
C SER A 42 -5.35 32.09 -14.97
N LYS A 43 -5.54 33.12 -15.79
CA LYS A 43 -4.51 34.11 -16.11
C LYS A 43 -5.11 35.50 -16.04
N GLN A 44 -4.37 36.41 -15.43
CA GLN A 44 -4.59 37.85 -15.52
C GLN A 44 -3.34 38.50 -16.11
N GLY A 45 -3.50 39.36 -17.12
CA GLY A 45 -2.36 39.91 -17.86
C GLY A 45 -1.63 38.82 -18.68
N PHE A 46 -0.29 38.86 -18.70
CA PHE A 46 0.54 37.92 -19.46
C PHE A 46 0.08 37.83 -20.93
N GLU A 47 0.22 38.94 -21.66
CA GLU A 47 -0.20 39.05 -23.05
C GLU A 47 0.46 37.95 -23.90
N ASN A 48 -0.26 37.40 -24.87
CA ASN A 48 0.21 36.33 -25.76
C ASN A 48 0.52 34.97 -25.10
N VAL A 49 0.44 34.83 -23.77
CA VAL A 49 0.53 33.51 -23.11
C VAL A 49 -0.80 32.77 -23.31
N ASN A 50 -0.74 31.60 -23.96
CA ASN A 50 -1.90 30.75 -24.18
C ASN A 50 -2.01 29.68 -23.07
N ILE A 51 -2.74 29.99 -21.99
CA ILE A 51 -2.96 29.03 -20.89
C ILE A 51 -3.99 27.95 -21.25
N ASP A 52 -4.87 28.19 -22.23
CA ASP A 52 -5.89 27.21 -22.66
C ASP A 52 -5.25 26.02 -23.39
N ALA A 53 -3.99 26.14 -23.83
CA ALA A 53 -3.21 25.04 -24.37
C ALA A 53 -2.72 24.05 -23.29
N ILE A 54 -2.86 24.38 -22.00
CA ILE A 54 -2.42 23.53 -20.89
C ILE A 54 -3.58 22.64 -20.45
N GLU A 55 -3.52 21.37 -20.81
CA GLU A 55 -4.50 20.36 -20.44
C GLU A 55 -4.23 19.84 -19.02
N ILE A 56 -4.68 20.61 -18.00
CA ILE A 56 -4.42 20.28 -16.58
C ILE A 56 -4.94 18.89 -16.18
N ASP A 57 -6.02 18.43 -16.79
CA ASP A 57 -6.62 17.12 -16.54
C ASP A 57 -5.69 15.95 -16.93
N LYS A 58 -4.70 16.19 -17.81
CA LYS A 58 -3.69 15.18 -18.20
C LYS A 58 -2.41 15.26 -17.39
N ILE A 59 -2.26 16.26 -16.52
CA ILE A 59 -1.06 16.48 -15.73
C ILE A 59 -1.12 15.59 -14.48
N MET A 60 -0.12 14.72 -14.32
CA MET A 60 -0.02 13.82 -13.16
C MET A 60 0.90 14.38 -12.07
N TYR A 61 1.84 15.25 -12.41
CA TYR A 61 2.83 15.77 -11.48
C TYR A 61 2.99 17.28 -11.58
N ASN A 62 3.33 17.89 -10.43
CA ASN A 62 3.65 19.31 -10.32
C ASN A 62 4.75 19.77 -11.30
N TYR A 63 5.69 18.88 -11.60
CA TYR A 63 6.74 19.11 -12.59
C TYR A 63 6.17 19.44 -13.97
N ASP A 64 5.23 18.63 -14.47
CA ASP A 64 4.66 18.82 -15.81
C ASP A 64 3.85 20.13 -15.90
N LEU A 65 3.15 20.51 -14.83
CA LEU A 65 2.46 21.81 -14.75
C LEU A 65 3.45 22.97 -14.82
N TYR A 66 4.50 22.92 -14.00
CA TYR A 66 5.52 23.95 -13.97
C TYR A 66 6.16 24.12 -15.35
N GLU A 67 6.64 23.03 -15.97
CA GLU A 67 7.28 23.09 -17.28
C GLU A 67 6.35 23.63 -18.37
N GLN A 68 5.09 23.18 -18.41
CA GLN A 68 4.13 23.66 -19.42
C GLN A 68 3.84 25.16 -19.26
N VAL A 69 3.66 25.67 -18.05
CA VAL A 69 3.46 27.11 -17.82
C VAL A 69 4.70 27.90 -18.22
N ILE A 70 5.90 27.45 -17.81
CA ILE A 70 7.17 28.07 -18.19
C ILE A 70 7.37 28.06 -19.71
N GLU A 71 7.00 26.99 -20.40
CA GLU A 71 7.08 26.91 -21.86
C GLU A 71 6.16 27.92 -22.54
N GLN A 72 4.91 28.07 -22.06
CA GLN A 72 3.98 29.07 -22.60
C GLN A 72 4.47 30.51 -22.36
N LEU A 73 5.07 30.77 -21.19
CA LEU A 73 5.70 32.06 -20.88
C LEU A 73 6.87 32.37 -21.84
N LYS A 74 7.75 31.38 -22.06
CA LYS A 74 8.87 31.51 -23.02
C LYS A 74 8.37 31.75 -24.45
N LYS A 75 7.35 31.02 -24.90
CA LYS A 75 6.73 31.17 -26.23
C LYS A 75 6.14 32.58 -26.43
N ALA A 76 5.66 33.21 -25.36
CA ALA A 76 5.18 34.58 -25.36
C ALA A 76 6.30 35.64 -25.15
N ASN A 77 7.57 35.23 -25.20
CA ASN A 77 8.76 36.07 -25.02
C ASN A 77 8.95 36.66 -23.61
N TYR A 78 8.39 36.03 -22.57
CA TYR A 78 8.69 36.40 -21.18
C TYR A 78 10.02 35.79 -20.72
N ASN A 79 10.80 36.58 -19.98
CA ASN A 79 12.01 36.10 -19.32
C ASN A 79 11.65 35.35 -18.03
N VAL A 80 11.98 34.07 -17.96
CA VAL A 80 11.67 33.20 -16.81
C VAL A 80 12.32 33.69 -15.52
N ASN A 81 13.48 34.35 -15.60
CA ASN A 81 14.16 34.89 -14.42
C ASN A 81 13.35 36.04 -13.77
N ASP A 82 12.44 36.66 -14.52
CA ASP A 82 11.57 37.73 -14.04
C ASP A 82 10.24 37.19 -13.48
N ILE A 83 10.09 35.86 -13.39
CA ILE A 83 8.90 35.22 -12.85
C ILE A 83 9.15 34.79 -11.40
N ASN A 84 8.28 35.24 -10.50
CA ASN A 84 8.15 34.71 -9.15
C ASN A 84 7.18 33.53 -9.17
N VAL A 85 7.56 32.43 -8.52
CA VAL A 85 6.75 31.22 -8.45
C VAL A 85 6.53 30.88 -6.99
N SER A 86 5.25 30.81 -6.58
CA SER A 86 4.86 30.33 -5.27
C SER A 86 3.93 29.13 -5.40
N VAL A 87 4.04 28.22 -4.44
CA VAL A 87 3.24 26.99 -4.39
C VAL A 87 2.65 26.87 -3.00
N ILE A 88 1.35 26.66 -2.90
CA ILE A 88 0.67 26.38 -1.63
C ILE A 88 0.16 24.96 -1.66
N LYS A 89 0.43 24.19 -0.61
CA LYS A 89 -0.13 22.84 -0.42
C LYS A 89 -1.27 22.87 0.58
N ASN A 90 -2.41 22.30 0.19
CA ASN A 90 -3.63 22.16 0.99
C ASN A 90 -4.11 23.49 1.62
N GLY A 91 -3.86 24.62 0.96
CA GLY A 91 -4.29 25.95 1.41
C GLY A 91 -3.59 26.52 2.64
N ILE A 92 -2.54 25.86 3.18
CA ILE A 92 -1.97 26.23 4.49
C ILE A 92 -0.48 26.61 4.41
N ASN A 93 0.32 25.92 3.60
CA ASN A 93 1.78 26.09 3.60
C ASN A 93 2.29 26.59 2.25
N THR A 94 2.98 27.74 2.24
CA THR A 94 3.82 28.14 1.11
C THR A 94 5.07 27.26 1.09
N LEU A 95 5.28 26.58 -0.02
CA LEU A 95 6.39 25.68 -0.26
C LEU A 95 7.47 26.38 -1.07
N ASP A 96 8.73 26.14 -0.71
CA ASP A 96 9.86 26.42 -1.61
C ASP A 96 9.87 25.35 -2.71
N LYS A 97 9.62 25.76 -3.96
CA LYS A 97 9.52 24.83 -5.09
C LYS A 97 10.79 23.99 -5.33
N ASP A 98 11.96 24.49 -4.91
CA ASP A 98 13.25 23.84 -5.16
C ASP A 98 13.74 23.01 -3.96
N ASN A 99 13.14 23.22 -2.79
CA ASN A 99 13.52 22.55 -1.53
C ASN A 99 12.37 21.81 -0.84
N SER A 100 11.20 21.69 -1.47
CA SER A 100 10.05 20.96 -0.92
C SER A 100 9.70 19.75 -1.76
N ASP A 101 9.13 18.73 -1.12
CA ASP A 101 8.63 17.55 -1.80
C ASP A 101 7.28 17.84 -2.49
N LEU A 102 7.36 18.09 -3.79
CA LEU A 102 6.21 18.37 -4.66
C LEU A 102 5.59 17.12 -5.29
N PHE A 103 6.02 15.92 -4.90
CA PHE A 103 5.48 14.64 -5.41
C PHE A 103 4.53 13.95 -4.42
N ARG A 104 4.24 14.62 -3.30
CA ARG A 104 3.32 14.13 -2.27
C ARG A 104 1.86 14.29 -2.65
N ASN A 105 1.01 13.47 -2.04
CA ASN A 105 -0.44 13.62 -2.19
C ASN A 105 -0.89 14.98 -1.62
N GLY A 106 -1.80 15.64 -2.33
CA GLY A 106 -2.36 16.92 -1.89
C GLY A 106 -2.90 17.77 -3.03
N THR A 107 -3.51 18.88 -2.64
CA THR A 107 -3.94 19.94 -3.56
C THR A 107 -2.88 21.03 -3.58
N TYR A 108 -2.32 21.29 -4.76
CA TYR A 108 -1.28 22.28 -5.00
C TYR A 108 -1.86 23.47 -5.76
N GLU A 109 -1.63 24.66 -5.22
CA GLU A 109 -2.03 25.92 -5.84
C GLU A 109 -0.77 26.68 -6.23
N TRP A 110 -0.53 26.79 -7.52
CA TRP A 110 0.60 27.49 -8.11
C TRP A 110 0.22 28.92 -8.45
N THR A 111 1.09 29.87 -8.13
CA THR A 111 1.01 31.24 -8.62
C THR A 111 2.32 31.61 -9.29
N PHE A 112 2.25 31.98 -10.57
CA PHE A 112 3.35 32.53 -11.35
C PHE A 112 3.07 34.02 -11.52
N SER A 113 3.89 34.90 -10.97
CA SER A 113 3.72 36.35 -11.07
C SER A 113 4.93 37.02 -11.70
N ASN A 114 4.71 38.10 -12.46
CA ASN A 114 5.82 38.88 -13.01
C ASN A 114 6.40 39.79 -11.92
N LYS A 115 7.71 39.69 -11.65
CA LYS A 115 8.45 40.55 -10.70
C LYS A 115 8.38 42.03 -11.06
N ASN A 116 8.20 42.33 -12.35
CA ASN A 116 8.16 43.69 -12.87
C ASN A 116 6.72 44.22 -13.01
N ASN A 117 5.70 43.39 -12.81
CA ASN A 117 4.30 43.77 -12.96
C ASN A 117 3.36 42.90 -12.11
N ASP A 118 2.97 43.43 -10.95
CA ASP A 118 2.11 42.74 -9.98
C ASP A 118 0.69 42.43 -10.48
N LYS A 119 0.28 43.01 -11.62
CA LYS A 119 -1.02 42.74 -12.25
C LYS A 119 -1.00 41.50 -13.15
N GLU A 120 0.18 40.96 -13.45
CA GLU A 120 0.36 39.77 -14.28
C GLU A 120 0.57 38.54 -13.41
N TYR A 121 -0.40 37.62 -13.45
CA TYR A 121 -0.30 36.35 -12.77
C TYR A 121 -0.99 35.21 -13.52
N ILE A 122 -0.47 34.00 -13.35
CA ILE A 122 -1.13 32.74 -13.70
C ILE A 122 -1.35 31.98 -12.41
N LYS A 123 -2.58 31.56 -12.14
CA LYS A 123 -2.92 30.68 -11.03
C LYS A 123 -3.36 29.34 -11.57
N ALA A 124 -2.81 28.26 -11.04
CA ALA A 124 -3.17 26.90 -11.43
C ALA A 124 -3.37 26.03 -10.20
N LYS A 125 -4.30 25.08 -10.28
CA LYS A 125 -4.63 24.13 -9.23
C LYS A 125 -4.45 22.71 -9.75
N LEU A 126 -3.62 21.94 -9.07
CA LEU A 126 -3.36 20.54 -9.38
C LEU A 126 -3.64 19.66 -8.16
N ILE A 127 -4.23 18.49 -8.38
CA ILE A 127 -4.45 17.49 -7.32
C ILE A 127 -3.57 16.29 -7.63
N ILE A 128 -2.70 15.92 -6.70
CA ILE A 128 -1.84 14.74 -6.78
C ILE A 128 -2.39 13.67 -5.84
N THR A 129 -2.61 12.46 -6.36
CA THR A 129 -3.14 11.31 -5.61
C THR A 129 -2.31 10.03 -5.77
N ASN A 130 -1.22 10.09 -6.53
CA ASN A 130 -0.38 8.97 -6.95
C ASN A 130 1.04 9.05 -6.37
N SER A 131 1.21 9.64 -5.18
CA SER A 131 2.52 9.73 -4.52
C SER A 131 3.11 8.35 -4.21
N LEU A 132 4.44 8.26 -4.30
CA LEU A 132 5.21 7.11 -3.82
C LEU A 132 5.82 7.33 -2.42
N ASN A 133 5.47 8.41 -1.73
CA ASN A 133 5.92 8.65 -0.37
C ASN A 133 5.20 7.71 0.61
N LEU A 134 5.93 6.98 1.45
CA LEU A 134 5.33 5.99 2.37
C LEU A 134 4.21 6.58 3.25
N ALA A 135 4.38 7.81 3.74
CA ALA A 135 3.39 8.46 4.61
C ALA A 135 2.09 8.83 3.88
N ASP A 136 2.11 8.94 2.55
CA ASP A 136 0.92 9.22 1.74
C ASP A 136 0.18 7.94 1.31
N ILE A 137 0.86 6.79 1.37
CA ILE A 137 0.36 5.47 0.94
C ILE A 137 -0.25 4.71 2.12
N PHE A 138 0.46 4.69 3.25
CA PHE A 138 0.07 3.92 4.42
C PHE A 138 -0.71 4.79 5.40
N SER A 139 -2.03 4.57 5.47
CA SER A 139 -2.93 5.34 6.33
C SER A 139 -3.03 4.79 7.76
N ALA A 140 -3.00 3.46 7.89
CA ALA A 140 -3.09 2.78 9.18
C ALA A 140 -1.72 2.23 9.58
N LEU A 141 -1.04 2.95 10.47
CA LEU A 141 0.31 2.61 10.95
C LEU A 141 0.31 1.84 12.27
N ASN A 142 -0.83 1.72 12.95
CA ASN A 142 -0.98 0.82 14.08
C ASN A 142 -1.49 -0.53 13.59
N ILE A 143 -0.60 -1.52 13.56
CA ILE A 143 -0.88 -2.85 13.01
C ILE A 143 -1.41 -3.83 14.08
N GLY A 144 -1.47 -3.39 15.34
CA GLY A 144 -1.96 -4.17 16.47
C GLY A 144 -0.98 -5.27 16.88
N THR A 145 -1.51 -6.43 17.24
CA THR A 145 -0.69 -7.55 17.71
C THR A 145 -0.12 -8.33 16.53
N ILE A 146 1.19 -8.53 16.54
CA ILE A 146 1.92 -9.37 15.61
C ILE A 146 2.67 -10.46 16.36
N TYR A 147 3.01 -11.51 15.62
CA TYR A 147 3.69 -12.67 16.17
C TYR A 147 5.16 -12.39 16.52
N ASP A 148 5.86 -11.65 15.68
CA ASP A 148 7.25 -11.24 15.87
C ASP A 148 7.55 -9.92 15.13
N SER A 149 8.74 -9.37 15.36
CA SER A 149 9.23 -8.12 14.79
C SER A 149 9.99 -8.27 13.46
N ARG A 150 9.93 -9.41 12.77
CA ARG A 150 10.61 -9.56 11.46
C ARG A 150 9.96 -8.64 10.40
N PRO A 151 10.72 -8.14 9.41
CA PRO A 151 10.19 -7.29 8.33
C PRO A 151 8.93 -7.83 7.67
N LYS A 152 8.93 -9.11 7.28
CA LYS A 152 7.78 -9.76 6.65
C LYS A 152 6.54 -9.72 7.56
N SER A 153 6.70 -10.00 8.85
CA SER A 153 5.61 -9.94 9.84
C SER A 153 5.02 -8.55 9.97
N ILE A 154 5.88 -7.53 10.05
CA ILE A 154 5.47 -6.13 10.13
C ILE A 154 4.75 -5.71 8.84
N LEU A 155 5.28 -6.06 7.67
CA LEU A 155 4.65 -5.76 6.37
C LEU A 155 3.29 -6.44 6.21
N ILE A 156 3.15 -7.69 6.62
CA ILE A 156 1.85 -8.39 6.56
C ILE A 156 0.83 -7.68 7.46
N GLY A 157 1.22 -7.33 8.69
CA GLY A 157 0.36 -6.55 9.57
C GLY A 157 -0.03 -5.21 8.95
N LEU A 158 0.93 -4.53 8.33
CA LEU A 158 0.73 -3.24 7.65
C LEU A 158 -0.21 -3.37 6.45
N LEU A 159 -0.02 -4.37 5.59
CA LEU A 159 -0.89 -4.67 4.45
C LEU A 159 -2.29 -5.07 4.89
N THR A 160 -2.42 -5.82 5.98
CA THR A 160 -3.73 -6.23 6.53
C THR A 160 -4.54 -5.03 7.02
N LYS A 161 -3.87 -3.98 7.53
CA LYS A 161 -4.53 -2.71 7.89
C LYS A 161 -4.77 -1.78 6.70
N ASN A 162 -4.08 -1.99 5.58
CA ASN A 162 -4.15 -1.17 4.37
C ASN A 162 -4.48 -2.04 3.15
N LEU A 163 -5.58 -2.79 3.20
CA LEU A 163 -5.97 -3.77 2.16
C LEU A 163 -6.14 -3.15 0.76
N ASN A 164 -6.39 -1.85 0.68
CA ASN A 164 -6.44 -1.10 -0.57
C ASN A 164 -5.10 -1.14 -1.35
N LEU A 165 -3.99 -1.47 -0.67
CA LEU A 165 -2.66 -1.59 -1.27
C LEU A 165 -2.38 -2.97 -1.86
N ILE A 166 -3.34 -3.88 -1.89
CA ILE A 166 -3.15 -5.23 -2.45
C ILE A 166 -2.65 -5.22 -3.90
N ASN A 167 -3.06 -4.21 -4.69
CA ASN A 167 -2.60 -4.04 -6.07
C ASN A 167 -1.12 -3.61 -6.17
N MET A 168 -0.50 -3.20 -5.06
CA MET A 168 0.91 -2.79 -4.96
C MET A 168 1.75 -3.83 -4.20
N ILE A 169 1.21 -5.02 -3.90
CA ILE A 169 1.85 -6.02 -3.04
C ILE A 169 3.24 -6.43 -3.56
N GLU A 170 3.39 -6.56 -4.88
CA GLU A 170 4.67 -6.88 -5.52
C GLU A 170 5.70 -5.77 -5.26
N GLN A 171 5.37 -4.51 -5.57
CA GLN A 171 6.28 -3.38 -5.32
C GLN A 171 6.62 -3.23 -3.83
N ILE A 172 5.64 -3.40 -2.94
CA ILE A 172 5.84 -3.34 -1.47
C ILE A 172 6.80 -4.44 -1.04
N SER A 173 6.59 -5.65 -1.51
CA SER A 173 7.42 -6.79 -1.14
C SER A 173 8.86 -6.68 -1.66
N GLU A 174 9.08 -6.16 -2.87
CA GLU A 174 10.43 -6.01 -3.41
C GLU A 174 11.22 -4.90 -2.73
N GLN A 175 10.55 -3.81 -2.36
CA GLN A 175 11.23 -2.59 -1.90
C GLN A 175 11.28 -2.48 -0.37
N LEU A 176 10.30 -3.01 0.35
CA LEU A 176 10.17 -2.80 1.80
C LEU A 176 10.57 -4.03 2.64
N ILE A 177 10.91 -5.17 2.04
CA ILE A 177 11.21 -6.41 2.79
C ILE A 177 12.62 -6.46 3.38
N ASP A 178 13.55 -5.65 2.85
CA ASP A 178 14.94 -5.64 3.31
C ASP A 178 15.03 -5.18 4.77
N VAL A 179 15.66 -6.00 5.61
CA VAL A 179 15.89 -5.75 7.03
C VAL A 179 16.57 -4.39 7.27
N LYS A 180 17.43 -3.93 6.35
CA LYS A 180 18.14 -2.65 6.46
C LYS A 180 17.21 -1.44 6.50
N ASN A 181 15.99 -1.57 6.00
CA ASN A 181 15.00 -0.51 6.01
C ASN A 181 14.33 -0.34 7.39
N TYR A 182 14.58 -1.23 8.36
CA TYR A 182 13.88 -1.25 9.65
C TYR A 182 14.78 -0.78 10.79
N ILE A 183 14.34 0.28 11.47
CA ILE A 183 14.97 0.81 12.67
C ILE A 183 14.01 0.59 13.84
N TYR A 184 14.39 -0.28 14.77
CA TYR A 184 13.52 -0.69 15.88
C TYR A 184 13.71 0.23 17.09
N ASN A 185 12.60 0.61 17.73
CA ASN A 185 12.66 1.37 18.98
C ASN A 185 13.04 0.46 20.16
N GLN A 186 13.63 1.04 21.21
CA GLN A 186 14.22 0.32 22.36
C GLN A 186 13.29 -0.70 23.05
N ASN A 187 11.97 -0.55 22.90
CA ASN A 187 10.96 -1.42 23.52
C ASN A 187 10.36 -2.46 22.55
N ASN A 188 10.81 -2.54 21.30
CA ASN A 188 10.25 -3.40 20.24
C ASN A 188 8.71 -3.30 20.09
N LYS A 189 8.15 -2.11 20.37
CA LYS A 189 6.73 -1.79 20.18
C LYS A 189 6.46 -0.95 18.93
N SER A 190 7.52 -0.50 18.28
CA SER A 190 7.42 0.14 16.98
C SER A 190 8.72 -0.05 16.19
N ALA A 191 8.60 0.10 14.87
CA ALA A 191 9.71 0.13 13.95
C ALA A 191 9.49 1.26 12.95
N ILE A 192 10.55 2.01 12.67
CA ILE A 192 10.58 2.95 11.56
C ILE A 192 10.98 2.17 10.31
N ILE A 193 10.11 2.18 9.30
CA ILE A 193 10.44 1.72 7.95
C ILE A 193 10.93 2.93 7.17
N LYS A 194 12.19 2.91 6.76
CA LYS A 194 12.89 4.03 6.13
C LYS A 194 13.54 3.59 4.82
N ILE A 195 13.18 4.27 3.72
CA ILE A 195 13.75 4.01 2.38
C ILE A 195 14.74 5.10 1.97
N SER A 196 14.46 6.35 2.35
CA SER A 196 15.37 7.48 2.16
C SER A 196 15.35 8.39 3.39
N GLU A 197 16.35 9.27 3.47
CA GLU A 197 16.37 10.33 4.48
C GLU A 197 15.23 11.33 4.22
N ASP A 198 14.76 12.02 5.26
CA ASP A 198 13.59 12.92 5.16
C ASP A 198 13.82 14.10 4.19
N ASN A 199 15.08 14.43 3.88
CA ASN A 199 15.48 15.46 2.93
C ASN A 199 15.96 14.90 1.58
N ASP A 200 15.96 13.58 1.42
CA ASP A 200 16.33 12.88 0.21
C ASP A 200 15.06 12.49 -0.56
N PHE A 201 14.45 13.51 -1.16
CA PHE A 201 13.28 13.40 -2.02
C PHE A 201 13.56 14.05 -3.38
N PRO A 202 12.86 13.61 -4.44
CA PRO A 202 12.92 14.24 -5.75
C PRO A 202 12.64 15.73 -5.73
N LYS A 203 13.52 16.50 -6.36
CA LYS A 203 13.40 17.97 -6.45
C LYS A 203 13.02 18.38 -7.86
N LEU A 204 12.15 19.38 -7.97
CA LEU A 204 11.68 19.94 -9.24
C LEU A 204 12.85 20.32 -10.18
N SER A 205 13.94 20.84 -9.61
CA SER A 205 15.14 21.28 -10.31
C SER A 205 15.90 20.15 -11.03
N GLY A 206 15.67 18.88 -10.66
CA GLY A 206 16.31 17.75 -11.32
C GLY A 206 15.62 17.30 -12.61
N GLY A 207 14.54 17.96 -13.03
CA GLY A 207 13.87 17.67 -14.30
C GLY A 207 12.97 16.44 -14.28
N LYS A 208 12.54 15.97 -15.45
CA LYS A 208 11.58 14.86 -15.58
C LYS A 208 12.10 13.54 -15.01
N ASP A 209 13.41 13.34 -15.03
CA ASP A 209 14.04 12.08 -14.58
C ASP A 209 13.94 11.88 -13.07
N VAL A 210 13.60 12.92 -12.30
CA VAL A 210 13.42 12.81 -10.85
C VAL A 210 12.05 12.28 -10.44
N ILE A 211 11.08 12.14 -11.35
CA ILE A 211 9.76 11.59 -11.01
C ILE A 211 9.96 10.23 -10.31
N PRO A 212 9.50 10.08 -9.05
CA PRO A 212 9.78 8.87 -8.29
C PRO A 212 9.18 7.64 -8.98
N LYS A 213 10.02 6.60 -9.15
CA LYS A 213 9.64 5.28 -9.67
C LYS A 213 9.62 4.19 -8.59
N LYS A 214 10.09 4.54 -7.39
CA LYS A 214 10.21 3.69 -6.21
C LYS A 214 9.67 4.43 -5.00
N PHE A 215 9.34 3.69 -3.95
CA PHE A 215 8.96 4.28 -2.68
C PHE A 215 10.09 5.11 -2.09
N TYR A 216 9.73 6.10 -1.27
CA TYR A 216 10.69 6.95 -0.57
C TYR A 216 10.07 7.51 0.72
N GLY A 217 10.93 8.10 1.57
CA GLY A 217 10.55 8.62 2.88
C GLY A 217 10.52 7.55 3.97
N SER A 218 9.78 7.84 5.04
CA SER A 218 9.74 7.02 6.25
C SER A 218 8.32 6.96 6.87
N ILE A 219 8.04 5.86 7.57
CA ILE A 219 6.83 5.70 8.41
C ILE A 219 7.21 5.00 9.71
N GLU A 220 6.57 5.40 10.82
CA GLU A 220 6.66 4.67 12.09
C GLU A 220 5.47 3.74 12.26
N VAL A 221 5.74 2.44 12.31
CA VAL A 221 4.72 1.39 12.46
C VAL A 221 4.69 0.93 13.91
N ASN A 222 3.51 0.94 14.53
CA ASN A 222 3.29 0.58 15.93
C ASN A 222 2.67 -0.81 16.04
N PHE A 223 3.17 -1.63 16.96
CA PHE A 223 2.74 -3.00 17.16
C PHE A 223 3.00 -3.53 18.57
N GLU A 224 2.32 -4.63 18.90
CA GLU A 224 2.59 -5.42 20.10
C GLU A 224 3.01 -6.83 19.69
N ILE A 225 4.11 -7.33 20.27
CA ILE A 225 4.57 -8.69 19.99
C ILE A 225 3.92 -9.65 20.97
N GLN A 226 3.11 -10.57 20.44
CA GLN A 226 2.63 -11.74 21.18
C GLN A 226 3.32 -12.98 20.62
N LYS A 227 4.35 -13.44 21.33
CA LYS A 227 5.11 -14.63 20.96
C LYS A 227 4.21 -15.86 20.89
N PHE A 228 4.57 -16.82 20.03
CA PHE A 228 3.95 -18.14 20.07
C PHE A 228 4.07 -18.75 21.45
N ASP A 229 3.00 -19.41 21.86
CA ASP A 229 3.05 -20.29 23.00
C ASP A 229 3.46 -21.69 22.54
N TYR A 230 4.76 -21.95 22.53
CA TYR A 230 5.31 -23.26 22.20
C TYR A 230 4.85 -24.35 23.18
N ALA A 231 4.46 -24.01 24.42
CA ALA A 231 3.97 -24.98 25.40
C ALA A 231 2.59 -25.55 25.03
N LYS A 232 1.90 -24.97 24.05
CA LYS A 232 0.70 -25.55 23.44
C LYS A 232 1.02 -26.64 22.42
N LEU A 233 2.25 -26.73 21.95
CA LEU A 233 2.73 -27.89 21.22
C LEU A 233 3.12 -28.93 22.28
N ASN A 234 2.47 -30.09 22.30
CA ASN A 234 2.76 -31.14 23.27
C ASN A 234 4.28 -31.38 23.37
N ASP A 235 4.82 -31.45 24.59
CA ASP A 235 6.24 -31.35 24.98
C ASP A 235 7.25 -32.26 24.21
N ASP A 236 6.77 -33.20 23.39
CA ASP A 236 7.60 -34.09 22.57
C ASP A 236 7.65 -33.71 21.07
N GLN A 237 6.90 -32.71 20.61
CA GLN A 237 6.82 -32.32 19.20
C GLN A 237 7.81 -31.21 18.83
N LYS A 238 8.89 -31.60 18.15
CA LYS A 238 9.89 -30.72 17.52
C LYS A 238 9.33 -30.03 16.27
N GLY A 239 8.39 -29.09 16.46
CA GLY A 239 7.71 -28.39 15.37
C GLY A 239 6.43 -29.09 14.91
N ILE A 240 5.70 -28.47 13.97
CA ILE A 240 4.42 -28.98 13.44
C ILE A 240 4.44 -29.01 11.91
N THR A 241 3.72 -29.94 11.31
CA THR A 241 3.51 -29.93 9.85
C THR A 241 2.55 -28.80 9.45
N PHE A 242 2.60 -28.37 8.19
CA PHE A 242 1.72 -27.32 7.69
C PHE A 242 0.22 -27.70 7.83
N ASN A 243 -0.10 -28.98 7.62
CA ASN A 243 -1.45 -29.51 7.79
C ASN A 243 -1.91 -29.50 9.26
N GLN A 244 -1.03 -29.86 10.21
CA GLN A 244 -1.35 -29.78 11.65
C GLN A 244 -1.61 -28.34 12.09
N PHE A 245 -0.79 -27.39 11.62
CA PHE A 245 -1.02 -25.98 11.88
C PHE A 245 -2.37 -25.50 11.34
N TRP A 246 -2.70 -25.81 10.09
CA TRP A 246 -4.01 -25.48 9.53
C TRP A 246 -5.17 -26.08 10.33
N LYS A 247 -5.06 -27.34 10.77
CA LYS A 247 -6.07 -27.99 11.64
C LYS A 247 -6.23 -27.29 12.97
N ASN A 248 -5.13 -26.95 13.63
CA ASN A 248 -5.13 -26.28 14.93
C ASN A 248 -5.81 -24.91 14.83
N LEU A 249 -5.55 -24.15 13.77
CA LEU A 249 -6.19 -22.85 13.55
C LEU A 249 -7.67 -22.93 13.21
N ASN A 250 -8.13 -24.05 12.64
CA ASN A 250 -9.53 -24.26 12.26
C ASN A 250 -10.29 -25.14 13.27
N TYR A 251 -9.70 -25.45 14.43
CA TYR A 251 -10.27 -26.32 15.46
C TYR A 251 -10.74 -27.69 14.93
N ILE A 252 -9.99 -28.26 13.98
CA ILE A 252 -10.32 -29.54 13.34
C ILE A 252 -9.63 -30.68 14.09
N SER A 253 -10.41 -31.50 14.79
CA SER A 253 -9.90 -32.63 15.60
C SER A 253 -9.70 -33.93 14.80
N SER A 254 -10.22 -34.02 13.58
CA SER A 254 -10.15 -35.24 12.76
C SER A 254 -8.78 -35.41 12.09
N SER A 255 -8.22 -36.63 12.17
CA SER A 255 -7.00 -37.02 11.45
C SER A 255 -7.18 -37.02 9.94
N ASP A 256 -8.40 -37.28 9.46
CA ASP A 256 -8.66 -37.64 8.05
C ASP A 256 -8.90 -36.41 7.17
N ILE A 257 -9.23 -35.28 7.78
CA ILE A 257 -9.41 -34.01 7.07
C ILE A 257 -8.03 -33.43 6.81
N ASN A 258 -7.68 -33.14 5.56
CA ASN A 258 -6.44 -32.44 5.21
C ASN A 258 -6.76 -31.03 4.70
N MET A 259 -5.76 -30.14 4.81
CA MET A 259 -5.85 -28.79 4.26
C MET A 259 -6.20 -28.86 2.76
N PRO A 260 -7.20 -28.08 2.31
CA PRO A 260 -7.48 -27.89 0.90
C PRO A 260 -6.23 -27.46 0.13
N ASN A 261 -5.73 -28.35 -0.71
CA ASN A 261 -4.57 -28.08 -1.56
C ASN A 261 -4.92 -27.34 -2.86
N ASN A 262 -6.20 -27.20 -3.17
CA ASN A 262 -6.66 -26.37 -4.29
C ASN A 262 -6.92 -24.95 -3.78
N ILE A 263 -6.12 -24.00 -4.23
CA ILE A 263 -6.20 -22.59 -3.81
C ILE A 263 -7.01 -21.71 -4.79
N GLY A 264 -7.71 -22.34 -5.74
CA GLY A 264 -8.65 -21.66 -6.62
C GLY A 264 -8.02 -21.09 -7.88
N ILE A 265 -8.39 -19.86 -8.24
CA ILE A 265 -7.95 -19.17 -9.46
C ILE A 265 -6.94 -18.09 -9.08
N ILE A 266 -5.83 -18.04 -9.80
CA ILE A 266 -4.87 -16.94 -9.71
C ILE A 266 -4.82 -16.19 -11.04
N ASN A 267 -4.62 -14.88 -10.95
CA ASN A 267 -4.59 -14.00 -12.13
C ASN A 267 -3.15 -13.67 -12.57
N GLN A 268 -2.14 -14.06 -11.78
CA GLN A 268 -0.72 -13.80 -12.08
C GLN A 268 0.15 -14.94 -11.54
N PHE A 269 1.18 -15.32 -12.29
CA PHE A 269 2.19 -16.32 -11.89
C PHE A 269 3.30 -15.69 -11.02
N ASN A 270 2.93 -15.05 -9.91
CA ASN A 270 3.89 -14.59 -8.91
C ASN A 270 3.60 -15.20 -7.54
N ILE A 271 4.65 -15.32 -6.73
CA ILE A 271 4.62 -15.88 -5.38
C ILE A 271 3.54 -15.23 -4.51
N TYR A 272 3.36 -13.91 -4.64
CA TYR A 272 2.42 -13.16 -3.81
C TYR A 272 0.97 -13.48 -4.14
N SER A 273 0.63 -13.62 -5.42
CA SER A 273 -0.71 -14.04 -5.87
C SER A 273 -1.04 -15.46 -5.38
N LEU A 274 -0.05 -16.35 -5.40
CA LEU A 274 -0.17 -17.71 -4.86
C LEU A 274 -0.39 -17.71 -3.35
N LEU A 275 0.43 -16.97 -2.60
CA LEU A 275 0.32 -16.86 -1.14
C LEU A 275 -1.00 -16.22 -0.71
N MET A 276 -1.44 -15.15 -1.39
CA MET A 276 -2.74 -14.53 -1.12
C MET A 276 -3.88 -15.49 -1.38
N SER A 277 -3.84 -16.27 -2.46
CA SER A 277 -4.88 -17.26 -2.76
C SER A 277 -4.89 -18.41 -1.74
N LEU A 278 -3.70 -18.86 -1.29
CA LEU A 278 -3.56 -19.82 -0.20
C LEU A 278 -4.20 -19.29 1.09
N ILE A 279 -3.88 -18.05 1.47
CA ILE A 279 -4.41 -17.36 2.65
C ILE A 279 -5.94 -17.24 2.55
N ILE A 280 -6.46 -16.71 1.44
CA ILE A 280 -7.90 -16.52 1.22
C ILE A 280 -8.65 -17.86 1.16
N THR A 281 -8.01 -18.95 0.77
CA THR A 281 -8.68 -20.25 0.72
C THR A 281 -8.68 -20.95 2.08
N ASN A 282 -7.57 -20.86 2.82
CA ASN A 282 -7.31 -21.74 3.97
C ASN A 282 -7.21 -21.02 5.33
N PHE A 283 -7.06 -19.70 5.34
CA PHE A 283 -6.76 -18.89 6.52
C PHE A 283 -7.58 -17.58 6.51
N THR A 284 -8.90 -17.70 6.41
CA THR A 284 -9.83 -16.54 6.32
C THR A 284 -10.39 -16.07 7.65
N THR A 285 -10.22 -16.85 8.72
CA THR A 285 -10.74 -16.47 10.04
C THR A 285 -9.93 -15.30 10.59
N GLY A 286 -10.57 -14.38 11.33
CA GLY A 286 -9.86 -13.27 11.96
C GLY A 286 -8.73 -13.75 12.89
N GLU A 287 -8.92 -14.90 13.55
CA GLU A 287 -7.89 -15.54 14.37
C GLU A 287 -6.69 -16.02 13.54
N SER A 288 -6.93 -16.57 12.35
CA SER A 288 -5.84 -17.06 11.49
C SER A 288 -4.94 -15.95 10.92
N GLN A 289 -5.44 -14.71 10.82
CA GLN A 289 -4.66 -13.54 10.36
C GLN A 289 -3.43 -13.29 11.21
N PHE A 290 -3.57 -13.52 12.52
CA PHE A 290 -2.48 -13.39 13.48
C PHE A 290 -1.29 -14.32 13.16
N TYR A 291 -1.57 -15.44 12.49
CA TYR A 291 -0.60 -16.49 12.21
C TYR A 291 -0.06 -16.48 10.78
N TRP A 292 -0.56 -15.61 9.89
CA TRP A 292 -0.02 -15.45 8.54
C TRP A 292 1.47 -15.13 8.50
N PRO A 293 2.03 -14.32 9.44
CA PRO A 293 3.47 -14.11 9.51
C PRO A 293 4.28 -15.41 9.64
N ILE A 294 3.80 -16.39 10.39
CA ILE A 294 4.48 -17.70 10.54
C ILE A 294 4.55 -18.39 9.17
N ILE A 295 3.43 -18.44 8.45
CA ILE A 295 3.34 -19.03 7.11
C ILE A 295 4.38 -18.40 6.19
N ILE A 296 4.41 -17.08 6.12
CA ILE A 296 5.22 -16.35 5.14
C ILE A 296 6.71 -16.34 5.51
N ASN A 297 7.05 -16.36 6.80
CA ASN A 297 8.45 -16.37 7.25
C ASN A 297 9.13 -17.73 7.08
N ASP A 298 8.38 -18.81 7.32
CA ASP A 298 8.91 -20.17 7.33
C ASP A 298 8.95 -20.78 5.92
N ILE A 299 8.23 -20.20 4.95
CA ILE A 299 8.34 -20.61 3.54
C ILE A 299 9.73 -20.27 2.98
N LEU A 300 10.33 -21.23 2.28
CA LEU A 300 11.56 -21.04 1.50
C LEU A 300 11.23 -20.32 0.18
N SER A 301 11.40 -19.00 0.15
CA SER A 301 11.09 -18.17 -1.02
C SER A 301 12.28 -17.88 -1.95
N GLU A 302 13.53 -18.15 -1.52
CA GLU A 302 14.74 -17.66 -2.20
C GLU A 302 15.49 -18.72 -3.04
N GLU A 303 15.07 -19.98 -3.00
CA GLU A 303 15.69 -21.04 -3.82
C GLU A 303 15.08 -21.11 -5.22
N GLN A 304 15.91 -21.36 -6.25
CA GLN A 304 15.60 -21.22 -7.69
C GLN A 304 14.42 -22.05 -8.26
N ASN A 305 13.68 -22.81 -7.46
CA ASN A 305 12.48 -23.55 -7.89
C ASN A 305 11.28 -23.42 -6.95
N SER A 306 11.43 -22.74 -5.81
CA SER A 306 10.30 -22.44 -4.94
C SER A 306 9.36 -21.49 -5.68
N PHE A 307 8.08 -21.83 -5.74
CA PHE A 307 7.04 -21.06 -6.46
C PHE A 307 7.03 -21.14 -7.98
N LYS A 308 7.81 -22.02 -8.61
CA LYS A 308 7.73 -22.23 -10.06
C LYS A 308 6.45 -23.00 -10.42
N PRO A 309 5.50 -22.41 -11.17
CA PRO A 309 4.32 -23.13 -11.64
C PRO A 309 4.70 -24.25 -12.60
N GLU A 310 4.15 -25.44 -12.36
CA GLU A 310 4.28 -26.61 -13.23
C GLU A 310 2.89 -27.06 -13.69
N LYS A 311 2.83 -27.82 -14.80
CA LYS A 311 1.56 -28.42 -15.25
C LYS A 311 1.02 -29.32 -14.14
N SER A 312 -0.28 -29.22 -13.83
CA SER A 312 -0.88 -30.02 -12.77
C SER A 312 -0.75 -31.53 -13.07
N ASP A 313 -0.34 -32.29 -12.05
CA ASP A 313 -0.24 -33.76 -12.08
C ASP A 313 -1.59 -34.48 -11.87
N LYS A 314 -2.71 -33.75 -11.81
CA LYS A 314 -4.05 -34.32 -11.61
C LYS A 314 -4.56 -35.00 -12.89
N PRO A 315 -5.28 -36.15 -12.80
CA PRO A 315 -5.74 -36.92 -13.96
C PRO A 315 -6.60 -36.17 -14.98
N ASN A 316 -7.25 -35.06 -14.57
CA ASN A 316 -8.14 -34.25 -15.42
C ASN A 316 -7.62 -32.81 -15.60
N ALA A 317 -6.31 -32.58 -15.48
CA ALA A 317 -5.71 -31.27 -15.66
C ALA A 317 -5.83 -30.79 -17.11
N ILE A 318 -6.38 -29.60 -17.30
CA ILE A 318 -6.45 -28.92 -18.59
C ILE A 318 -5.12 -28.21 -18.84
N GLU A 319 -4.45 -28.60 -19.92
CA GLU A 319 -3.19 -27.99 -20.34
C GLU A 319 -3.34 -26.49 -20.57
N GLY A 320 -2.37 -25.72 -20.06
CA GLY A 320 -2.38 -24.26 -20.13
C GLY A 320 -3.36 -23.57 -19.17
N LYS A 321 -4.13 -24.32 -18.37
CA LYS A 321 -5.08 -23.76 -17.38
C LYS A 321 -4.86 -24.27 -15.96
N ASP A 322 -4.59 -25.57 -15.80
CA ASP A 322 -4.42 -26.19 -14.50
C ASP A 322 -2.94 -26.38 -14.15
N PHE A 323 -2.53 -25.77 -13.05
CA PHE A 323 -1.14 -25.74 -12.59
C PHE A 323 -1.00 -26.28 -11.17
N MET A 324 0.23 -26.63 -10.82
CA MET A 324 0.63 -26.95 -9.47
C MET A 324 1.90 -26.18 -9.09
N VAL A 325 2.15 -26.07 -7.79
CA VAL A 325 3.37 -25.48 -7.25
C VAL A 325 3.78 -26.24 -5.99
N ASN A 326 5.08 -26.49 -5.83
CA ASN A 326 5.66 -27.06 -4.62
C ASN A 326 6.09 -25.93 -3.69
N ILE A 327 5.59 -25.94 -2.46
CA ILE A 327 6.03 -25.05 -1.40
C ILE A 327 6.93 -25.82 -0.43
N TYR A 328 8.13 -25.28 -0.24
CA TYR A 328 9.12 -25.79 0.70
C TYR A 328 9.17 -24.89 1.94
N PHE A 329 9.51 -25.48 3.08
CA PHE A 329 9.61 -24.78 4.35
C PHE A 329 11.02 -24.89 4.91
N LYS A 330 11.45 -23.85 5.63
CA LYS A 330 12.72 -23.81 6.34
C LYS A 330 12.70 -24.88 7.42
N GLU A 331 13.85 -25.53 7.61
CA GLU A 331 13.98 -26.60 8.61
C GLU A 331 13.78 -26.04 10.03
N TYR A 332 12.96 -26.74 10.82
CA TYR A 332 12.74 -26.42 12.22
C TYR A 332 14.07 -26.44 12.99
N LYS A 333 14.33 -25.38 13.76
CA LYS A 333 15.46 -25.30 14.70
C LYS A 333 14.92 -25.02 16.10
N ASN A 334 15.23 -25.89 17.06
CA ASN A 334 14.76 -25.81 18.45
C ASN A 334 15.47 -24.72 19.27
N GLU A 335 16.02 -23.69 18.64
CA GLU A 335 16.77 -22.63 19.29
C GLU A 335 15.95 -21.35 19.20
N TYR A 336 14.97 -21.20 20.10
CA TYR A 336 14.44 -19.85 20.35
C TYR A 336 15.58 -19.06 20.99
N PRO A 337 16.14 -18.03 20.35
CA PRO A 337 17.29 -17.37 20.91
C PRO A 337 16.83 -16.55 22.10
N ASN A 338 17.38 -16.84 23.28
CA ASN A 338 16.95 -16.25 24.55
C ASN A 338 17.10 -14.72 24.58
N ASP A 339 17.96 -14.13 23.73
CA ASP A 339 18.20 -12.69 23.60
C ASP A 339 18.48 -12.26 22.14
N ALA A 340 17.65 -12.70 21.19
CA ALA A 340 17.92 -12.40 19.78
C ALA A 340 17.55 -10.98 19.34
N SER A 341 18.51 -10.32 18.69
CA SER A 341 18.21 -9.26 17.72
C SER A 341 17.30 -9.80 16.60
N ASN A 342 16.58 -8.92 15.90
CA ASN A 342 15.65 -9.32 14.82
C ASN A 342 16.31 -10.19 13.74
N GLU A 343 17.62 -10.02 13.51
CA GLU A 343 18.43 -10.80 12.58
C GLU A 343 18.65 -12.26 13.03
N GLN A 344 18.66 -12.52 14.34
CA GLN A 344 18.79 -13.88 14.89
C GLN A 344 17.43 -14.61 14.93
N LEU A 345 16.32 -13.90 15.15
CA LEU A 345 14.97 -14.47 15.04
C LEU A 345 14.67 -14.91 13.61
N ASP A 346 15.09 -14.13 12.60
CA ASP A 346 14.91 -14.45 11.19
C ASP A 346 15.70 -15.67 10.70
N LYS A 347 16.79 -16.02 11.39
CA LYS A 347 17.68 -17.14 11.03
C LYS A 347 17.36 -18.46 11.77
N ASN A 348 16.75 -18.39 12.96
CA ASN A 348 16.73 -19.53 13.88
C ASN A 348 15.34 -19.92 14.43
N SER A 349 14.28 -19.15 14.21
CA SER A 349 12.95 -19.46 14.74
C SER A 349 11.96 -19.76 13.62
N PHE A 350 11.85 -21.05 13.29
CA PHE A 350 10.84 -21.60 12.38
C PHE A 350 10.01 -22.62 13.15
N ILE A 351 8.70 -22.67 12.87
CA ILE A 351 7.73 -23.51 13.56
C ILE A 351 7.41 -24.76 12.75
N PHE A 352 7.48 -24.67 11.41
CA PHE A 352 7.19 -25.83 10.58
C PHE A 352 8.34 -26.84 10.56
N ASP A 353 8.03 -28.11 10.87
CA ASP A 353 8.89 -29.28 10.59
C ASP A 353 8.28 -30.05 9.41
N GLN A 354 8.23 -29.39 8.24
CA GLN A 354 7.61 -29.91 7.03
C GLN A 354 8.68 -30.44 6.07
N LYS A 355 8.98 -31.75 6.18
CA LYS A 355 10.05 -32.41 5.41
C LYS A 355 9.75 -32.54 3.91
N GLU A 356 8.50 -32.83 3.57
CA GLU A 356 8.04 -32.98 2.18
C GLU A 356 7.40 -31.69 1.68
N PRO A 357 7.56 -31.32 0.39
CA PRO A 357 6.91 -30.13 -0.15
C PRO A 357 5.39 -30.23 -0.08
N VAL A 358 4.75 -29.10 0.22
CA VAL A 358 3.30 -28.97 0.14
C VAL A 358 2.94 -28.63 -1.31
N LYS A 359 2.27 -29.56 -1.98
CA LYS A 359 1.72 -29.35 -3.33
C LYS A 359 0.45 -28.52 -3.26
N LEU A 360 0.44 -27.36 -3.91
CA LEU A 360 -0.75 -26.56 -4.12
C LEU A 360 -1.17 -26.60 -5.59
N TYR A 361 -2.47 -26.52 -5.84
CA TYR A 361 -3.10 -26.59 -7.15
C TYR A 361 -3.92 -25.35 -7.40
N PHE A 362 -3.90 -24.85 -8.64
CA PHE A 362 -4.65 -23.67 -9.00
C PHE A 362 -4.95 -23.61 -10.49
N LYS A 363 -5.92 -22.77 -10.85
CA LYS A 363 -6.26 -22.42 -12.22
C LYS A 363 -5.70 -21.05 -12.58
N TYR A 364 -5.13 -20.94 -13.76
CA TYR A 364 -4.72 -19.66 -14.33
C TYR A 364 -5.73 -19.24 -15.40
N LEU A 365 -6.34 -18.07 -15.21
CA LEU A 365 -7.23 -17.45 -16.20
C LEU A 365 -6.50 -16.25 -16.79
N ASN A 366 -6.04 -16.39 -18.03
CA ASN A 366 -5.54 -15.30 -18.84
C ASN A 366 -6.68 -14.70 -19.68
#